data_AF-A0A524QYA8-F1
#
_entry.id   AF-A0A524QYA8-F1
#
_cell.length_a   1.000
_cell.length_b   1.000
_cell.length_c   1.000
_cell.angle_alpha   90.00
_cell.angle_beta   90.00
_cell.angle_gamma   90.00
#
_symmetry.space_group_name_H-M   'P 1'
#
loop_
_entity.id
_entity.type
_entity.pdbx_description
1 polymer ?
#
loop_
_entity_poly.entity_id
_entity_poly.type
_entity_poly.pdbx_seq_one_letter_code
_entity_poly.pdbx_strand_id
1 'polypeptide(L)'
;VSGNVDIIAEAHDRIGHPTWVLTPYAMGYEIYSDSVQLGPYTSFAFGGQLLWDQVPNVIFETAAPCQSAGDYDQRQFFEIITNHDDDSLVEHDDITGKWVTGQIPNDNYTVKGWARDRYGNIAWDSMDVATANYYNITGTVVTSDGCPIKSGFVITAPYSGDSDTTAADGVFSLPSQPAGRYSISVSRTGYETKSSVYEVFGERNLSIVLDPAPYVNGDVDHSGDVDISDVVYLISFIFSGGAAPAPWSAAVHIDGNASVDISDVVYLISYIFGGGSPPGGE
;
A
#
# COMPACT_ATOMS: atom_id res chain seq x y z
N VAL A 1 16.64 0.83 1.06
CA VAL A 1 16.55 -0.10 -0.09
C VAL A 1 15.10 -0.22 -0.56
N SER A 2 14.88 -0.51 -1.83
CA SER A 2 13.56 -0.76 -2.42
C SER A 2 13.64 -1.92 -3.40
N GLY A 3 12.52 -2.62 -3.60
CA GLY A 3 12.44 -3.80 -4.47
C GLY A 3 13.05 -5.06 -3.85
N ASN A 4 13.61 -5.91 -4.71
CA ASN A 4 14.22 -7.17 -4.30
C ASN A 4 15.68 -6.94 -3.94
N VAL A 5 16.10 -7.46 -2.78
CA VAL A 5 17.43 -7.26 -2.22
C VAL A 5 18.08 -8.60 -1.90
N ASP A 6 19.30 -8.79 -2.37
CA ASP A 6 20.15 -9.91 -1.96
C ASP A 6 20.97 -9.50 -0.74
N ILE A 7 21.15 -10.42 0.20
CA ILE A 7 22.01 -10.20 1.36
C ILE A 7 23.31 -10.96 1.13
N ILE A 8 24.43 -10.25 1.25
CA ILE A 8 25.78 -10.79 1.02
C ILE A 8 26.54 -10.74 2.33
N ALA A 9 27.21 -11.84 2.69
CA ALA A 9 28.06 -11.91 3.86
C ALA A 9 29.47 -12.42 3.49
N GLU A 10 30.48 -11.80 4.09
CA GLU A 10 31.84 -12.35 4.13
C GLU A 10 31.98 -13.14 5.44
N ALA A 11 32.22 -14.45 5.34
CA ALA A 11 32.36 -15.30 6.51
C ALA A 11 33.50 -16.31 6.32
N HIS A 12 34.24 -16.57 7.40
CA HIS A 12 35.47 -17.37 7.37
C HIS A 12 35.55 -18.30 8.58
N ASP A 13 35.97 -19.53 8.34
CA ASP A 13 36.41 -20.50 9.36
C ASP A 13 37.94 -20.61 9.33
N ARG A 14 38.57 -20.49 10.50
CA ARG A 14 40.03 -20.55 10.63
C ARG A 14 40.47 -21.99 10.83
N ILE A 15 41.19 -22.52 9.85
CA ILE A 15 41.96 -23.75 10.05
C ILE A 15 43.26 -23.38 10.76
N GLY A 16 43.86 -24.28 11.55
CA GLY A 16 45.05 -24.04 12.37
C GLY A 16 46.35 -23.61 11.64
N HIS A 17 46.25 -23.02 10.45
CA HIS A 17 47.27 -22.24 9.77
C HIS A 17 46.89 -20.74 9.79
N PRO A 18 47.80 -19.82 10.13
CA PRO A 18 47.47 -18.41 10.41
C PRO A 18 46.89 -17.62 9.23
N THR A 19 47.01 -18.13 8.00
CA THR A 19 46.54 -17.47 6.77
C THR A 19 45.48 -18.25 6.01
N TRP A 20 45.06 -19.42 6.48
CA TRP A 20 44.10 -20.26 5.75
C TRP A 20 42.69 -20.09 6.34
N VAL A 21 41.80 -19.60 5.50
CA VAL A 21 40.37 -19.46 5.79
C VAL A 21 39.57 -20.27 4.79
N LEU A 22 38.51 -20.92 5.27
CA LEU A 22 37.52 -21.60 4.44
C LEU A 22 36.13 -21.02 4.70
N THR A 23 35.18 -21.30 3.82
CA THR A 23 33.76 -21.03 4.11
C THR A 23 33.31 -21.81 5.37
N PRO A 24 32.52 -21.20 6.26
CA PRO A 24 31.93 -21.86 7.44
C PRO A 24 31.10 -23.09 7.07
N TYR A 25 30.83 -23.97 8.04
CA TYR A 25 30.04 -25.19 7.81
C TYR A 25 28.57 -24.91 7.47
N ALA A 26 27.96 -23.87 8.04
CA ALA A 26 26.61 -23.45 7.70
C ALA A 26 26.42 -21.95 7.92
N MET A 27 25.51 -21.34 7.17
CA MET A 27 25.16 -19.92 7.31
C MET A 27 23.65 -19.71 7.23
N GLY A 28 23.20 -18.57 7.74
CA GLY A 28 21.80 -18.18 7.71
C GLY A 28 21.60 -16.73 8.15
N TYR A 29 20.35 -16.29 8.17
CA TYR A 29 20.01 -14.92 8.53
C TYR A 29 18.61 -14.80 9.12
N GLU A 30 18.39 -13.71 9.82
CA GLU A 30 17.08 -13.24 10.26
C GLU A 30 16.97 -11.74 9.96
N ILE A 31 15.75 -11.27 9.68
CA ILE A 31 15.48 -9.86 9.42
C ILE A 31 14.35 -9.45 10.34
N TYR A 32 14.53 -8.39 11.11
CA TYR A 32 13.51 -7.95 12.04
C TYR A 32 13.50 -6.44 12.24
N SER A 33 12.33 -5.94 12.63
CA SER A 33 12.12 -4.60 13.19
C SER A 33 11.24 -4.73 14.44
N ASP A 34 10.80 -3.62 15.02
CA ASP A 34 9.86 -3.64 16.14
C ASP A 34 8.50 -4.28 15.76
N SER A 35 8.16 -4.31 14.47
CA SER A 35 6.83 -4.73 13.98
C SER A 35 6.83 -5.99 13.12
N VAL A 36 7.99 -6.43 12.64
CA VAL A 36 8.12 -7.55 11.69
C VAL A 36 9.28 -8.45 12.10
N GLN A 37 9.10 -9.76 12.00
CA GLN A 37 10.15 -10.77 12.17
C GLN A 37 10.08 -11.74 10.98
N LEU A 38 11.17 -11.87 10.24
CA LEU A 38 11.36 -12.83 9.14
C LEU A 38 12.50 -13.79 9.51
N GLY A 39 12.28 -15.08 9.26
CA GLY A 39 13.23 -16.13 9.62
C GLY A 39 13.13 -16.56 11.10
N PRO A 40 14.17 -17.20 11.65
CA PRO A 40 15.49 -17.39 11.04
C PRO A 40 15.44 -18.35 9.85
N TYR A 41 16.20 -18.02 8.81
CA TYR A 41 16.43 -18.85 7.64
C TYR A 41 17.79 -19.53 7.75
N THR A 42 17.87 -20.78 7.29
CA THR A 42 19.16 -21.44 7.03
C THR A 42 19.42 -21.29 5.54
N SER A 43 20.51 -20.62 5.18
CA SER A 43 20.89 -20.44 3.79
C SER A 43 21.40 -21.75 3.23
N PHE A 44 22.53 -22.23 3.71
CA PHE A 44 23.14 -23.46 3.22
C PHE A 44 23.93 -24.17 4.33
N ALA A 45 24.16 -25.47 4.15
CA ALA A 45 25.03 -26.27 4.99
C ALA A 45 25.99 -27.12 4.14
N PHE A 46 27.30 -26.88 4.29
CA PHE A 46 28.32 -27.58 3.51
C PHE A 46 28.61 -28.96 4.11
N GLY A 47 28.03 -29.99 3.49
CA GLY A 47 28.24 -31.40 3.87
C GLY A 47 29.15 -32.20 2.94
N GLY A 48 29.66 -31.61 1.84
CA GLY A 48 30.35 -32.33 0.76
C GLY A 48 31.34 -31.48 -0.03
N GLN A 49 31.78 -31.99 -1.18
CA GLN A 49 32.66 -31.27 -2.10
C GLN A 49 31.82 -30.33 -2.99
N LEU A 50 32.07 -29.02 -2.94
CA LEU A 50 31.60 -28.08 -3.96
C LEU A 50 32.25 -28.42 -5.29
N LEU A 51 31.45 -28.74 -6.31
CA LEU A 51 31.96 -29.00 -7.65
C LEU A 51 32.32 -27.67 -8.34
N TRP A 52 33.39 -27.68 -9.14
CA TRP A 52 33.96 -26.47 -9.75
C TRP A 52 32.98 -25.70 -10.65
N ASP A 53 31.99 -26.38 -11.22
CA ASP A 53 30.92 -25.80 -12.05
C ASP A 53 29.80 -25.13 -11.25
N GLN A 54 29.73 -25.35 -9.93
CA GLN A 54 28.74 -24.76 -9.03
C GLN A 54 29.23 -23.46 -8.37
N VAL A 55 30.55 -23.25 -8.31
CA VAL A 55 31.20 -22.09 -7.67
C VAL A 55 30.84 -20.73 -8.30
N PRO A 56 30.82 -20.57 -9.65
CA PRO A 56 30.76 -19.22 -10.26
C PRO A 56 29.45 -18.44 -10.06
N ASN A 57 28.37 -19.09 -9.62
CA ASN A 57 27.03 -18.48 -9.52
C ASN A 57 26.49 -18.36 -8.08
N VAL A 58 27.11 -19.03 -7.11
CA VAL A 58 26.63 -19.06 -5.71
C VAL A 58 27.64 -18.48 -4.72
N ILE A 59 28.93 -18.69 -4.99
CA ILE A 59 30.04 -18.06 -4.26
C ILE A 59 30.61 -17.00 -5.20
N PHE A 60 30.04 -15.79 -5.19
CA PHE A 60 30.39 -14.80 -6.20
C PHE A 60 31.78 -14.18 -5.96
N GLU A 61 32.70 -14.51 -6.87
CA GLU A 61 33.49 -13.52 -7.60
C GLU A 61 32.92 -13.48 -9.05
N THR A 62 32.52 -12.28 -9.52
CA THR A 62 31.93 -11.90 -10.84
C THR A 62 30.45 -11.46 -10.94
N ALA A 63 29.95 -10.62 -10.04
CA ALA A 63 28.77 -9.78 -10.36
C ALA A 63 29.19 -8.47 -11.07
N ALA A 64 28.44 -8.08 -12.12
CA ALA A 64 28.73 -6.94 -12.99
C ALA A 64 28.98 -5.55 -12.35
N PRO A 65 28.50 -5.19 -11.14
CA PRO A 65 28.77 -3.86 -10.57
C PRO A 65 30.12 -3.74 -9.83
N CYS A 66 30.76 -4.84 -9.46
CA CYS A 66 32.00 -4.82 -8.68
C CYS A 66 33.15 -5.40 -9.51
N GLN A 67 33.84 -4.53 -10.26
CA GLN A 67 35.15 -4.84 -10.84
C GLN A 67 36.22 -4.95 -9.74
N SER A 68 36.15 -6.00 -8.92
CA SER A 68 37.25 -6.41 -8.05
C SER A 68 37.94 -7.60 -8.70
N ALA A 69 39.24 -7.49 -8.94
CA ALA A 69 40.08 -8.61 -9.37
C ALA A 69 40.54 -9.39 -8.13
N GLY A 70 40.14 -10.64 -7.99
CA GLY A 70 40.61 -11.54 -6.94
C GLY A 70 42.10 -11.83 -7.09
N ASP A 71 42.83 -11.70 -5.98
CA ASP A 71 44.20 -12.19 -5.86
C ASP A 71 44.14 -13.68 -5.47
N TYR A 72 44.70 -14.55 -6.31
CA TYR A 72 44.76 -16.00 -6.05
C TYR A 72 45.45 -16.34 -4.72
N ASP A 73 46.33 -15.45 -4.26
CA ASP A 73 47.06 -15.55 -3.00
C ASP A 73 46.30 -14.93 -1.81
N GLN A 74 45.18 -14.22 -2.05
CA GLN A 74 44.29 -13.63 -1.03
C GLN A 74 42.80 -13.87 -1.35
N ARG A 75 42.33 -15.10 -1.16
CA ARG A 75 40.92 -15.45 -1.39
C ARG A 75 40.02 -14.79 -0.34
N GLN A 76 39.09 -13.96 -0.78
CA GLN A 76 37.94 -13.53 0.00
C GLN A 76 36.69 -14.13 -0.64
N PHE A 77 35.88 -14.81 0.15
CA PHE A 77 34.63 -15.42 -0.30
C PHE A 77 33.46 -14.59 0.21
N PHE A 78 32.60 -14.17 -0.71
CA PHE A 78 31.35 -13.47 -0.42
C PHE A 78 30.20 -14.40 -0.79
N GLU A 79 29.36 -14.69 0.19
CA GLU A 79 28.25 -15.62 0.04
C GLU A 79 26.93 -14.83 0.01
N ILE A 80 26.09 -15.09 -1.00
CA ILE A 80 24.72 -14.58 -1.02
C ILE A 80 23.91 -15.47 -0.06
N ILE A 81 23.57 -14.94 1.11
CA ILE A 81 22.89 -15.72 2.16
C ILE A 81 21.37 -15.73 1.98
N THR A 82 20.82 -14.90 1.11
CA THR A 82 19.43 -15.08 0.65
C THR A 82 19.37 -16.31 -0.27
N ASN A 83 19.32 -17.51 0.33
CA ASN A 83 19.12 -18.77 -0.40
C ASN A 83 17.68 -18.85 -0.94
N HIS A 84 17.45 -19.57 -2.06
CA HIS A 84 16.17 -19.49 -2.75
C HIS A 84 15.10 -20.53 -2.44
N ASP A 85 15.39 -21.67 -1.84
CA ASP A 85 14.35 -22.69 -1.68
C ASP A 85 14.36 -23.39 -0.32
N ASP A 86 15.15 -22.88 0.63
CA ASP A 86 15.32 -23.41 1.99
C ASP A 86 15.81 -24.89 2.02
N ASP A 87 16.42 -25.39 0.94
CA ASP A 87 16.82 -26.79 0.82
C ASP A 87 18.20 -27.11 1.45
N SER A 88 18.91 -26.06 1.88
CA SER A 88 20.25 -26.09 2.48
C SER A 88 21.39 -26.54 1.54
N LEU A 89 21.16 -26.64 0.23
CA LEU A 89 22.15 -26.90 -0.80
C LEU A 89 22.64 -25.58 -1.44
N VAL A 90 23.65 -25.72 -2.30
CA VAL A 90 24.23 -24.64 -3.10
C VAL A 90 24.14 -25.08 -4.56
N GLU A 91 23.19 -24.54 -5.32
CA GLU A 91 22.91 -24.89 -6.71
C GLU A 91 22.45 -23.73 -7.61
N HIS A 92 22.20 -24.01 -8.89
CA HIS A 92 21.90 -22.98 -9.89
C HIS A 92 20.55 -22.29 -9.65
N ASP A 93 19.62 -22.97 -8.97
CA ASP A 93 18.27 -22.46 -8.72
C ASP A 93 18.23 -21.43 -7.55
N ASP A 94 19.32 -21.33 -6.78
CA ASP A 94 19.49 -20.39 -5.65
C ASP A 94 19.51 -18.91 -6.06
N ILE A 95 19.65 -18.62 -7.36
CA ILE A 95 19.69 -17.25 -7.90
C ILE A 95 18.37 -16.49 -7.73
N THR A 96 17.31 -17.18 -7.33
CA THR A 96 15.99 -16.58 -7.27
C THR A 96 15.71 -15.95 -5.87
N GLY A 97 16.60 -16.19 -4.89
CA GLY A 97 16.55 -15.90 -3.45
C GLY A 97 16.69 -14.44 -3.13
N LYS A 98 15.66 -13.81 -2.55
CA LYS A 98 15.70 -12.38 -2.26
C LYS A 98 14.81 -11.97 -1.11
N TRP A 99 15.25 -10.93 -0.42
CA TRP A 99 14.40 -10.16 0.45
C TRP A 99 13.49 -9.25 -0.37
N VAL A 100 12.19 -9.59 -0.44
CA VAL A 100 11.18 -8.81 -1.16
C VAL A 100 10.70 -7.65 -0.28
N THR A 101 11.47 -6.55 -0.26
CA THR A 101 11.18 -5.41 0.63
C THR A 101 9.85 -4.74 0.32
N GLY A 102 9.33 -4.91 -0.90
CA GLY A 102 8.04 -4.35 -1.32
C GLY A 102 6.82 -4.97 -0.65
N GLN A 103 6.96 -6.12 0.02
CA GLN A 103 5.88 -6.86 0.69
C GLN A 103 5.82 -6.66 2.21
N ILE A 104 6.67 -5.78 2.74
CA ILE A 104 6.74 -5.44 4.15
C ILE A 104 6.65 -3.92 4.33
N PRO A 105 6.25 -3.43 5.51
CA PRO A 105 6.21 -1.99 5.77
C PRO A 105 7.58 -1.34 5.61
N ASN A 106 7.58 -0.06 5.23
CA ASN A 106 8.79 0.75 5.34
C ASN A 106 9.15 0.93 6.81
N ASP A 107 10.35 0.52 7.19
CA ASP A 107 10.85 0.57 8.56
C ASP A 107 12.39 0.51 8.56
N ASN A 108 12.99 0.70 9.73
CA ASN A 108 14.39 0.36 9.99
C ASN A 108 14.47 -1.09 10.46
N TYR A 109 15.06 -1.94 9.63
CA TYR A 109 15.25 -3.36 9.92
C TYR A 109 16.69 -3.62 10.35
N THR A 110 16.89 -4.54 11.28
CA THR A 110 18.19 -5.18 11.49
C THR A 110 18.20 -6.49 10.70
N VAL A 111 19.14 -6.60 9.77
CA VAL A 111 19.49 -7.85 9.09
C VAL A 111 20.63 -8.46 9.87
N LYS A 112 20.42 -9.67 10.40
CA LYS A 112 21.38 -10.34 11.26
C LYS A 112 21.74 -11.69 10.68
N GLY A 113 23.01 -11.83 10.31
CA GLY A 113 23.58 -13.06 9.76
C GLY A 113 24.22 -13.92 10.85
N TRP A 114 24.25 -15.22 10.63
CA TRP A 114 25.04 -16.16 11.43
C TRP A 114 25.85 -17.10 10.56
N ALA A 115 26.98 -17.52 11.12
CA ALA A 115 27.85 -18.54 10.56
C ALA A 115 28.19 -19.56 11.64
N ARG A 116 28.14 -20.85 11.30
CA ARG A 116 28.41 -21.96 12.21
C ARG A 116 29.54 -22.83 11.65
N ASP A 117 30.48 -23.23 12.50
CA ASP A 117 31.52 -24.19 12.14
C ASP A 117 31.06 -25.66 12.30
N ARG A 118 31.92 -26.61 11.93
CA ARG A 118 31.60 -28.06 12.02
C ARG A 118 31.45 -28.56 13.46
N TYR A 119 31.99 -27.82 14.44
CA TYR A 119 31.94 -28.17 15.87
C TYR A 119 30.77 -27.49 16.58
N GLY A 120 29.97 -26.69 15.87
CA GLY A 120 28.77 -26.04 16.38
C GLY A 120 29.02 -24.66 16.99
N ASN A 121 30.22 -24.09 16.86
CA ASN A 121 30.46 -22.70 17.28
C ASN A 121 29.76 -21.76 16.30
N ILE A 122 29.06 -20.75 16.82
CA ILE A 122 28.29 -19.80 16.01
C ILE A 122 28.82 -18.39 16.23
N ALA A 123 29.09 -17.68 15.14
CA ALA A 123 29.33 -16.25 15.12
C ALA A 123 28.12 -15.52 14.50
N TRP A 124 27.89 -14.30 14.94
CA TRP A 124 26.79 -13.44 14.48
C TRP A 124 27.34 -12.08 14.09
N ASP A 125 26.76 -11.49 13.06
CA ASP A 125 26.98 -10.08 12.69
C ASP A 125 25.68 -9.47 12.18
N SER A 126 25.59 -8.14 12.13
CA SER A 126 24.37 -7.45 11.76
C SER A 126 24.61 -6.14 11.02
N MET A 127 23.65 -5.77 10.19
CA MET A 127 23.56 -4.45 9.58
C MET A 127 22.16 -3.87 9.74
N ASP A 128 22.09 -2.55 9.90
CA ASP A 128 20.82 -1.82 9.88
C ASP A 128 20.48 -1.40 8.45
N VAL A 129 19.24 -1.67 8.03
CA VAL A 129 18.75 -1.41 6.69
C VAL A 129 17.38 -0.74 6.75
N ALA A 130 17.29 0.49 6.24
CA ALA A 130 16.02 1.18 6.07
C ALA A 130 15.36 0.78 4.73
N THR A 131 14.08 0.38 4.75
CA THR A 131 13.29 0.13 3.54
C THR A 131 12.47 1.36 3.15
N ALA A 132 12.35 1.61 1.85
CA ALA A 132 11.73 2.82 1.31
C ALA A 132 11.02 2.54 -0.03
N ASN A 133 9.98 1.73 0.03
CA ASN A 133 9.09 1.40 -1.09
C ASN A 133 7.90 2.37 -1.13
N TYR A 134 7.53 2.87 -2.30
CA TYR A 134 6.45 3.83 -2.47
C TYR A 134 5.60 3.44 -3.68
N TYR A 135 4.28 3.54 -3.55
CA TYR A 135 3.31 3.11 -4.56
C TYR A 135 2.17 4.12 -4.67
N ASN A 136 1.52 4.20 -5.84
CA ASN A 136 0.34 5.04 -5.97
C ASN A 136 -0.91 4.28 -5.51
N ILE A 137 -1.78 4.99 -4.81
CA ILE A 137 -3.15 4.56 -4.54
C ILE A 137 -4.05 5.38 -5.45
N THR A 138 -4.62 4.74 -6.44
CA THR A 138 -5.59 5.33 -7.36
C THR A 138 -6.95 4.71 -7.11
N GLY A 139 -8.00 5.32 -7.64
CA GLY A 139 -9.30 4.69 -7.61
C GLY A 139 -10.41 5.57 -8.12
N THR A 140 -11.61 5.02 -8.03
CA THR A 140 -12.86 5.70 -8.31
C THR A 140 -13.77 5.61 -7.10
N VAL A 141 -14.34 6.75 -6.70
CA VAL A 141 -15.45 6.80 -5.77
C VAL A 141 -16.73 6.83 -6.58
N VAL A 142 -17.66 5.94 -6.27
CA VAL A 142 -19.04 5.96 -6.80
C VAL A 142 -20.03 6.02 -5.65
N THR A 143 -21.25 6.45 -5.93
CA THR A 143 -22.32 6.48 -4.94
C THR A 143 -23.33 5.38 -5.26
N SER A 144 -23.94 4.77 -4.24
CA SER A 144 -24.93 3.73 -4.44
C SER A 144 -26.27 4.25 -4.97
N ASP A 145 -26.54 5.55 -4.80
CA ASP A 145 -27.73 6.26 -5.27
C ASP A 145 -27.63 6.74 -6.73
N GLY A 146 -26.48 6.56 -7.40
CA GLY A 146 -26.29 6.97 -8.79
C GLY A 146 -26.16 8.48 -9.00
N CYS A 147 -25.91 9.25 -7.93
CA CYS A 147 -25.61 10.68 -8.00
C CYS A 147 -24.55 10.98 -9.07
N PRO A 148 -24.81 11.93 -9.99
CA PRO A 148 -23.79 12.41 -10.92
C PRO A 148 -22.61 12.96 -10.12
N ILE A 149 -21.50 12.22 -10.11
CA ILE A 149 -20.30 12.55 -9.33
C ILE A 149 -19.71 13.84 -9.88
N LYS A 150 -20.11 14.98 -9.35
CA LYS A 150 -19.29 16.19 -9.45
C LYS A 150 -18.18 16.05 -8.42
N SER A 151 -16.94 16.36 -8.81
CA SER A 151 -15.74 16.38 -7.95
C SER A 151 -16.06 16.86 -6.53
N GLY A 152 -15.39 16.32 -5.50
CA GLY A 152 -15.59 16.81 -4.13
C GLY A 152 -15.59 15.78 -3.02
N PHE A 153 -15.46 14.49 -3.32
CA PHE A 153 -15.15 13.50 -2.28
C PHE A 153 -13.71 13.67 -1.83
N VAL A 154 -13.50 13.84 -0.53
CA VAL A 154 -12.19 13.95 0.09
C VAL A 154 -11.74 12.55 0.51
N ILE A 155 -10.60 12.12 -0.03
CA ILE A 155 -9.93 10.89 0.38
C ILE A 155 -8.78 11.30 1.28
N THR A 156 -8.67 10.69 2.46
CA THR A 156 -7.56 10.93 3.38
C THR A 156 -6.87 9.62 3.73
N ALA A 157 -5.53 9.61 3.59
CA ALA A 157 -4.64 8.58 4.11
C ALA A 157 -4.03 9.09 5.44
N PRO A 158 -4.55 8.67 6.61
CA PRO A 158 -4.23 9.31 7.88
C PRO A 158 -2.79 9.10 8.35
N TYR A 159 -2.08 8.10 7.82
CA TYR A 159 -0.70 7.81 8.22
C TYR A 159 0.32 8.74 7.56
N SER A 160 0.07 9.15 6.31
CA SER A 160 0.86 10.16 5.59
C SER A 160 0.30 11.58 5.78
N GLY A 161 -0.99 11.70 6.13
CA GLY A 161 -1.72 12.97 6.11
C GLY A 161 -2.07 13.43 4.70
N ASP A 162 -1.73 12.63 3.68
CA ASP A 162 -2.04 12.93 2.30
C ASP A 162 -3.55 12.85 2.06
N SER A 163 -4.02 13.75 1.22
CA SER A 163 -5.41 13.77 0.80
C SER A 163 -5.52 14.16 -0.66
N ASP A 164 -6.61 13.71 -1.27
CA ASP A 164 -7.01 14.11 -2.61
C ASP A 164 -8.51 14.38 -2.63
N THR A 165 -8.93 15.20 -3.59
CA THR A 165 -10.34 15.44 -3.87
C THR A 165 -10.66 14.90 -5.24
N THR A 166 -11.61 13.97 -5.32
CA THR A 166 -12.02 13.34 -6.58
C THR A 166 -12.27 14.36 -7.70
N ALA A 167 -11.87 14.01 -8.92
CA ALA A 167 -12.25 14.71 -10.14
C ALA A 167 -13.75 14.50 -10.47
N ALA A 168 -14.22 15.15 -11.54
CA ALA A 168 -15.64 15.12 -11.96
C ALA A 168 -16.10 13.77 -12.54
N ASP A 169 -15.24 12.77 -12.58
CA ASP A 169 -15.53 11.37 -12.91
C ASP A 169 -15.38 10.45 -11.69
N GLY A 170 -15.17 11.02 -10.50
CA GLY A 170 -14.98 10.29 -9.25
C GLY A 170 -13.57 9.72 -9.07
N VAL A 171 -12.64 9.98 -10.00
CA VAL A 171 -11.27 9.48 -9.91
C VAL A 171 -10.48 10.25 -8.84
N PHE A 172 -9.68 9.53 -8.06
CA PHE A 172 -8.70 10.10 -7.14
C PHE A 172 -7.33 9.45 -7.31
N SER A 173 -6.29 10.14 -6.84
CA SER A 173 -4.91 9.67 -6.82
C SER A 173 -4.15 10.20 -5.61
N LEU A 174 -3.64 9.27 -4.81
CA LEU A 174 -2.67 9.51 -3.74
C LEU A 174 -1.32 8.94 -4.21
N PRO A 175 -0.43 9.76 -4.79
CA PRO A 175 0.85 9.27 -5.30
C PRO A 175 1.83 8.97 -4.17
N SER A 176 2.81 8.12 -4.47
CA SER A 176 4.00 7.91 -3.62
C SER A 176 3.70 7.61 -2.14
N GLN A 177 2.71 6.76 -1.89
CA GLN A 177 2.39 6.30 -0.55
C GLN A 177 3.40 5.23 -0.09
N PRO A 178 4.03 5.38 1.08
CA PRO A 178 4.93 4.36 1.65
C PRO A 178 4.31 2.96 1.67
N ALA A 179 5.11 1.91 1.53
CA ALA A 179 4.61 0.55 1.73
C ALA A 179 4.14 0.37 3.18
N GLY A 180 2.92 -0.13 3.38
CA GLY A 180 2.33 -0.26 4.71
C GLY A 180 0.81 -0.39 4.73
N ARG A 181 0.24 -0.25 5.93
CA ARG A 181 -1.19 -0.42 6.19
C ARG A 181 -1.86 0.94 6.45
N TYR A 182 -2.89 1.26 5.67
CA TYR A 182 -3.56 2.56 5.67
C TYR A 182 -5.03 2.43 6.05
N SER A 183 -5.53 3.32 6.91
CA SER A 183 -6.97 3.48 7.14
C SER A 183 -7.52 4.58 6.23
N ILE A 184 -7.86 4.24 4.99
CA ILE A 184 -8.36 5.24 4.04
C ILE A 184 -9.79 5.61 4.41
N SER A 185 -10.03 6.92 4.55
CA SER A 185 -11.36 7.48 4.77
C SER A 185 -11.80 8.28 3.56
N VAL A 186 -13.06 8.11 3.16
CA VAL A 186 -13.69 8.91 2.10
C VAL A 186 -14.92 9.59 2.67
N SER A 187 -15.02 10.90 2.49
CA SER A 187 -16.15 11.69 2.98
C SER A 187 -16.61 12.74 1.96
N ARG A 188 -17.90 13.06 2.03
CA ARG A 188 -18.56 14.17 1.36
C ARG A 188 -19.87 14.46 2.08
N THR A 189 -20.27 15.73 2.18
CA THR A 189 -21.58 16.12 2.70
C THR A 189 -22.71 15.37 1.99
N GLY A 190 -23.69 14.89 2.75
CA GLY A 190 -24.80 14.08 2.26
C GLY A 190 -24.50 12.57 2.11
N TYR A 191 -23.27 12.13 2.40
CA TYR A 191 -22.87 10.72 2.34
C TYR A 191 -22.30 10.24 3.68
N GLU A 192 -22.53 8.96 4.01
CA GLU A 192 -21.88 8.34 5.16
C GLU A 192 -20.38 8.27 4.93
N THR A 193 -19.59 8.71 5.91
CA THR A 193 -18.13 8.60 5.82
C THR A 193 -17.73 7.13 5.89
N LYS A 194 -17.00 6.65 4.89
CA LYS A 194 -16.53 5.28 4.82
C LYS A 194 -15.05 5.22 5.12
N SER A 195 -14.69 4.46 6.16
CA SER A 195 -13.30 4.17 6.52
C SER A 195 -13.02 2.68 6.35
N SER A 196 -11.94 2.35 5.66
CA SER A 196 -11.54 0.96 5.43
C SER A 196 -10.01 0.83 5.44
N VAL A 197 -9.54 -0.32 5.90
CA VAL A 197 -8.10 -0.55 6.03
C VAL A 197 -7.58 -1.32 4.83
N TYR A 198 -6.51 -0.81 4.22
CA TYR A 198 -5.87 -1.37 3.04
C TYR A 198 -4.37 -1.59 3.28
N GLU A 199 -3.84 -2.69 2.73
CA GLU A 199 -2.41 -2.97 2.68
C GLU A 199 -1.85 -2.56 1.31
N VAL A 200 -0.85 -1.69 1.33
CA VAL A 200 -0.23 -1.09 0.15
C VAL A 200 1.20 -1.62 0.06
N PHE A 201 1.36 -2.68 -0.73
CA PHE A 201 2.63 -3.36 -1.01
C PHE A 201 2.90 -3.42 -2.53
N GLY A 202 2.28 -2.50 -3.26
CA GLY A 202 2.25 -2.41 -4.72
C GLY A 202 1.28 -1.31 -5.16
N GLU A 203 1.27 -0.99 -6.45
CA GLU A 203 0.26 -0.10 -7.04
C GLU A 203 -1.15 -0.60 -6.68
N ARG A 204 -2.00 0.30 -6.19
CA ARG A 204 -3.37 -0.03 -5.79
C ARG A 204 -4.36 0.79 -6.62
N ASN A 205 -5.38 0.09 -7.11
CA ASN A 205 -6.55 0.70 -7.71
C ASN A 205 -7.79 0.28 -6.90
N LEU A 206 -8.48 1.26 -6.31
CA LEU A 206 -9.60 1.05 -5.40
C LEU A 206 -10.93 1.45 -6.06
N SER A 207 -11.99 0.71 -5.74
CA SER A 207 -13.36 1.09 -6.07
C SER A 207 -14.13 1.26 -4.76
N ILE A 208 -14.50 2.49 -4.43
CA ILE A 208 -15.15 2.82 -3.17
C ILE A 208 -16.58 3.24 -3.46
N VAL A 209 -17.54 2.52 -2.89
CA VAL A 209 -18.96 2.89 -2.95
C VAL A 209 -19.33 3.59 -1.65
N LEU A 210 -19.90 4.79 -1.75
CA LEU A 210 -20.50 5.52 -0.63
C LEU A 210 -22.02 5.43 -0.66
N ASP A 211 -22.57 5.31 0.54
CA ASP A 211 -24.01 5.28 0.76
C ASP A 211 -24.51 6.64 1.23
N PRO A 212 -25.72 7.04 0.81
CA PRO A 212 -26.31 8.30 1.22
C PRO A 212 -26.46 8.35 2.74
N ALA A 213 -26.09 9.48 3.35
CA ALA A 213 -26.39 9.72 4.75
C ALA A 213 -27.92 9.84 4.95
N PRO A 214 -28.45 9.61 6.16
CA PRO A 214 -29.84 9.94 6.47
C PRO A 214 -30.18 11.39 6.06
N TYR A 215 -31.33 11.58 5.44
CA TYR A 215 -31.75 12.85 4.84
C TYR A 215 -33.20 13.19 5.16
N VAL A 216 -33.55 14.47 5.01
CA VAL A 216 -34.93 14.98 5.05
C VAL A 216 -35.36 15.31 3.62
N ASN A 217 -36.56 14.92 3.23
CA ASN A 217 -37.06 15.23 1.89
C ASN A 217 -37.21 16.75 1.73
N GLY A 218 -36.69 17.32 0.65
CA GLY A 218 -36.73 18.76 0.38
C GLY A 218 -35.63 19.60 1.04
N ASP A 219 -34.86 19.04 1.98
CA ASP A 219 -33.64 19.65 2.54
C ASP A 219 -32.45 19.25 1.65
N VAL A 220 -32.24 20.01 0.58
CA VAL A 220 -31.23 19.73 -0.45
C VAL A 220 -29.87 20.32 -0.13
N ASP A 221 -29.79 21.25 0.84
CA ASP A 221 -28.54 21.86 1.29
C ASP A 221 -27.96 21.24 2.58
N HIS A 222 -28.67 20.26 3.16
CA HIS A 222 -28.32 19.53 4.39
C HIS A 222 -28.23 20.42 5.63
N SER A 223 -29.00 21.50 5.67
CA SER A 223 -29.07 22.36 6.85
C SER A 223 -29.86 21.71 8.00
N GLY A 224 -30.71 20.72 7.69
CA GLY A 224 -31.63 20.06 8.63
C GLY A 224 -33.04 20.64 8.65
N ASP A 225 -33.27 21.74 7.92
CA ASP A 225 -34.55 22.43 7.78
C ASP A 225 -34.94 22.52 6.30
N VAL A 226 -36.25 22.52 5.99
CA VAL A 226 -36.75 22.73 4.61
C VAL A 226 -37.19 24.18 4.47
N ASP A 227 -36.39 25.01 3.78
CA ASP A 227 -36.61 26.46 3.65
C ASP A 227 -36.23 27.06 2.27
N ILE A 228 -36.12 28.39 2.18
CA ILE A 228 -35.83 29.08 0.92
C ILE A 228 -34.39 28.83 0.41
N SER A 229 -33.48 28.44 1.29
CA SER A 229 -32.09 28.11 0.98
C SER A 229 -32.02 26.88 0.08
N ASP A 230 -32.91 25.89 0.31
CA ASP A 230 -33.08 24.71 -0.54
C ASP A 230 -33.49 25.07 -1.97
N VAL A 231 -34.45 25.99 -2.10
CA VAL A 231 -34.90 26.51 -3.39
C VAL A 231 -33.74 27.17 -4.13
N VAL A 232 -32.96 28.00 -3.44
CA VAL A 232 -31.79 28.68 -4.03
C VAL A 232 -30.72 27.68 -4.44
N TYR A 233 -30.49 26.64 -3.63
CA TYR A 233 -29.54 25.57 -3.93
C TYR A 233 -29.92 24.82 -5.21
N LEU A 234 -31.17 24.37 -5.33
CA LEU A 234 -31.68 23.68 -6.53
C LEU A 234 -31.58 24.54 -7.79
N ILE A 235 -31.95 25.82 -7.71
CA ILE A 235 -31.81 26.75 -8.85
C ILE A 235 -30.34 26.89 -9.26
N SER A 236 -29.43 26.99 -8.29
CA SER A 236 -27.99 27.06 -8.55
C SER A 236 -27.47 25.80 -9.24
N PHE A 237 -27.91 24.63 -8.78
CA PHE A 237 -27.58 23.36 -9.41
C PHE A 237 -28.09 23.27 -10.86
N ILE A 238 -29.36 23.58 -11.09
CA ILE A 238 -30.04 23.44 -12.38
C ILE A 238 -29.50 24.44 -13.42
N PHE A 239 -29.32 25.71 -13.05
CA PHE A 239 -29.05 26.80 -14.01
C PHE A 239 -27.63 27.38 -13.95
N SER A 240 -26.92 27.20 -12.84
CA SER A 240 -25.64 27.90 -12.58
C SER A 240 -24.45 26.95 -12.40
N GLY A 241 -24.64 25.66 -12.65
CA GLY A 241 -23.57 24.66 -12.52
C GLY A 241 -23.16 24.38 -11.07
N GLY A 242 -24.02 24.69 -10.10
CA GLY A 242 -23.80 24.41 -8.69
C GLY A 242 -23.52 22.93 -8.38
N ALA A 243 -23.12 22.66 -7.14
CA ALA A 243 -22.88 21.30 -6.67
C ALA A 243 -24.16 20.46 -6.83
N ALA A 244 -23.99 19.20 -7.23
CA ALA A 244 -25.11 18.27 -7.25
C ALA A 244 -25.59 18.05 -5.81
N PRO A 245 -26.90 18.22 -5.53
CA PRO A 245 -27.42 17.92 -4.22
C PRO A 245 -27.22 16.43 -3.93
N ALA A 246 -26.91 16.15 -2.69
CA ALA A 246 -26.80 14.80 -2.16
C ALA A 246 -27.92 14.63 -1.13
N PRO A 247 -28.27 13.41 -0.73
CA PRO A 247 -28.23 12.25 -1.60
C PRO A 247 -29.10 12.44 -2.86
N TRP A 248 -28.78 11.72 -3.93
CA TRP A 248 -29.50 11.80 -5.21
C TRP A 248 -30.75 10.91 -5.17
N SER A 249 -31.70 11.30 -4.32
CA SER A 249 -32.87 10.51 -3.95
C SER A 249 -34.14 11.37 -3.83
N ALA A 250 -35.16 10.90 -3.09
CA ALA A 250 -36.35 11.68 -2.75
C ALA A 250 -36.05 13.02 -2.05
N ALA A 251 -34.83 13.23 -1.56
CA ALA A 251 -34.35 14.54 -1.12
C ALA A 251 -34.44 15.60 -2.24
N VAL A 252 -34.15 15.21 -3.48
CA VAL A 252 -34.01 16.10 -4.66
C VAL A 252 -35.09 15.87 -5.71
N HIS A 253 -35.72 14.70 -5.69
CA HIS A 253 -36.92 14.35 -6.47
C HIS A 253 -38.18 14.72 -5.68
N ILE A 254 -38.35 16.02 -5.48
CA ILE A 254 -39.23 16.60 -4.46
C ILE A 254 -40.70 16.41 -4.83
N ASP A 255 -41.01 16.51 -6.12
CA ASP A 255 -42.35 16.27 -6.64
C ASP A 255 -42.65 14.78 -6.91
N GLY A 256 -41.71 13.89 -6.57
CA GLY A 256 -41.82 12.43 -6.72
C GLY A 256 -41.54 11.91 -8.13
N ASN A 257 -41.14 12.77 -9.08
CA ASN A 257 -40.73 12.36 -10.41
C ASN A 257 -39.23 11.95 -10.44
N ALA A 258 -38.77 11.25 -11.49
CA ALA A 258 -37.39 10.72 -11.55
C ALA A 258 -36.33 11.71 -12.07
N SER A 259 -36.70 12.97 -12.30
CA SER A 259 -35.85 14.05 -12.80
C SER A 259 -35.64 15.09 -11.71
N VAL A 260 -34.58 15.87 -11.81
CA VAL A 260 -34.37 17.06 -10.97
C VAL A 260 -34.46 18.27 -11.90
N ASP A 261 -35.57 19.00 -11.84
CA ASP A 261 -35.84 20.14 -12.72
C ASP A 261 -36.60 21.28 -12.02
N ILE A 262 -37.16 22.20 -12.80
CA ILE A 262 -37.86 23.37 -12.27
C ILE A 262 -39.16 22.99 -11.53
N SER A 263 -39.74 21.82 -11.80
CA SER A 263 -40.94 21.35 -11.10
C SER A 263 -40.66 21.09 -9.63
N ASP A 264 -39.49 20.58 -9.27
CA ASP A 264 -39.04 20.39 -7.89
C ASP A 264 -38.95 21.73 -7.15
N VAL A 265 -38.40 22.75 -7.83
CA VAL A 265 -38.30 24.13 -7.31
C VAL A 265 -39.69 24.71 -7.04
N VAL A 266 -40.63 24.54 -7.98
CA VAL A 266 -42.02 25.02 -7.84
C VAL A 266 -42.73 24.28 -6.70
N TYR A 267 -42.47 22.99 -6.53
CA TYR A 267 -43.04 22.18 -5.45
C TYR A 267 -42.57 22.69 -4.07
N LEU A 268 -41.26 22.89 -3.89
CA LEU A 268 -40.68 23.45 -2.65
C LEU A 268 -41.32 24.81 -2.30
N ILE A 269 -41.41 25.73 -3.26
CA ILE A 269 -42.02 27.05 -3.04
C ILE A 269 -43.48 26.91 -2.61
N SER A 270 -44.22 25.98 -3.22
CA SER A 270 -45.63 25.72 -2.90
C SER A 270 -45.81 25.12 -1.50
N TYR A 271 -44.89 24.27 -1.07
CA TYR A 271 -44.85 23.74 0.30
C TYR A 271 -44.53 24.84 1.32
N ILE A 272 -43.45 25.59 1.11
CA ILE A 272 -42.93 26.60 2.04
C ILE A 272 -43.94 27.75 2.23
N PHE A 273 -44.55 28.25 1.15
CA PHE A 273 -45.40 29.46 1.20
C PHE A 273 -46.89 29.20 0.96
N GLY A 274 -47.25 28.09 0.31
CA GLY A 274 -48.60 27.84 -0.18
C GLY A 274 -49.42 26.82 0.62
N GLY A 275 -48.81 26.15 1.61
CA GLY A 275 -49.46 25.07 2.36
C GLY A 275 -49.65 23.78 1.54
N GLY A 276 -48.78 23.55 0.55
CA GLY A 276 -48.74 22.29 -0.20
C GLY A 276 -48.38 21.08 0.66
N SER A 277 -48.50 19.87 0.10
CA SER A 277 -48.09 18.64 0.79
C SER A 277 -46.59 18.64 1.10
N PRO A 278 -46.16 18.04 2.22
CA PRO A 278 -44.75 17.94 2.54
C PRO A 278 -43.98 17.12 1.48
N PRO A 279 -42.69 17.45 1.24
CA PRO A 279 -41.83 16.67 0.35
C PRO A 279 -41.76 15.18 0.73
N GLY A 280 -41.89 14.31 -0.27
CA GLY A 280 -41.75 12.86 -0.14
C GLY A 280 -42.84 12.12 0.65
N GLY A 281 -44.06 12.65 0.71
CA GLY A 281 -45.23 11.91 1.18
C GLY A 281 -46.53 12.27 0.44
N GLU A 282 -47.20 11.24 -0.10
CA GLU A 282 -48.63 11.00 0.15
C GLU A 282 -48.78 10.08 1.37
#